data_AF-A0A6L3F3D5-F1
#
_entry.id   AF-A0A6L3F3D5-F1
#
_cell.length_a   1.000
_cell.length_b   1.000
_cell.length_c   1.000
_cell.angle_alpha   90.00
_cell.angle_beta   90.00
_cell.angle_gamma   90.00
#
_symmetry.space_group_name_H-M   'P 1'
#
loop_
_entity.id
_entity.type
_entity.pdbx_description
1 polymer ?
#
loop_
_entity_poly.entity_id
_entity_poly.type
_entity_poly.pdbx_seq_one_letter_code
_entity_poly.pdbx_strand_id
1 'polypeptide(L)'
;MNNNQNGFIPGLEGVVAAQTRLSCVDGQRGKLIIGGYPLAELAANATFEESAFLLWNGRLPTHPELTTFQNELAQLRPLPHATLDLLQSTAQQQVPPMDALRMAAGTLNLNIDKSKPQQTAKAITARFPTIVTTYWRLLEGKTAISPNPTLSHAANYLYMLTGTPPSDAQTRGLETYLNTVIDHGLNASTFAARVIIATQSDMVSAIVGAVGALKGPLHGGAPGPALDMVFEIGSSDRVDQYLHEKLNQGERLMGFGHRV
;
A
#
# COMPACT_ATOMS: atom_id res chain seq x y z
N MET A 1 -10.67 6.02 -38.28
CA MET A 1 -11.72 6.94 -37.80
C MET A 1 -11.05 7.95 -36.87
N ASN A 2 -11.18 9.24 -37.16
CA ASN A 2 -10.52 10.30 -36.39
C ASN A 2 -11.13 10.41 -34.98
N ASN A 3 -10.34 10.07 -33.95
CA ASN A 3 -10.79 9.97 -32.55
C ASN A 3 -11.18 11.29 -31.86
N ASN A 4 -11.17 12.44 -32.56
CA ASN A 4 -11.35 13.76 -31.92
C ASN A 4 -12.75 14.38 -32.05
N GLN A 5 -13.78 13.64 -32.52
CA GLN A 5 -15.14 14.21 -32.67
C GLN A 5 -16.21 13.67 -31.69
N ASN A 6 -15.93 12.66 -30.87
CA ASN A 6 -16.96 12.02 -30.01
C ASN A 6 -16.83 12.25 -28.49
N GLY A 7 -15.93 13.12 -28.02
CA GLY A 7 -15.75 13.37 -26.58
C GLY A 7 -15.24 12.17 -25.76
N PHE A 8 -14.85 11.08 -26.43
CA PHE A 8 -14.24 9.91 -25.80
C PHE A 8 -12.79 10.19 -25.43
N ILE A 9 -12.44 9.97 -24.17
CA ILE A 9 -11.08 10.18 -23.65
C ILE A 9 -10.55 8.83 -23.12
N PRO A 10 -9.70 8.12 -23.87
CA PRO A 10 -9.17 6.83 -23.46
C PRO A 10 -8.36 6.95 -22.16
N GLY A 11 -8.68 6.10 -21.17
CA GLY A 11 -7.99 6.09 -19.89
C GLY A 11 -8.21 7.33 -19.01
N LEU A 12 -9.16 8.20 -19.34
CA LEU A 12 -9.52 9.40 -18.58
C LEU A 12 -8.37 10.41 -18.39
N GLU A 13 -7.44 10.47 -19.35
CA GLU A 13 -6.32 11.41 -19.29
C GLU A 13 -6.80 12.86 -19.31
N GLY A 14 -6.34 13.67 -18.34
CA GLY A 14 -6.76 15.08 -18.21
C GLY A 14 -8.21 15.27 -17.72
N VAL A 15 -8.95 14.19 -17.44
CA VAL A 15 -10.34 14.28 -16.96
C VAL A 15 -10.36 14.47 -15.44
N VAL A 16 -10.98 15.55 -14.98
CA VAL A 16 -11.23 15.78 -13.55
C VAL A 16 -12.44 14.95 -13.12
N ALA A 17 -12.18 13.77 -12.54
CA ALA A 17 -13.23 12.82 -12.12
C ALA A 17 -13.61 12.93 -10.63
N ALA A 18 -12.87 13.67 -9.82
CA ALA A 18 -13.16 13.87 -8.40
C ALA A 18 -12.52 15.15 -7.86
N GLN A 19 -13.12 15.72 -6.82
CA GLN A 19 -12.49 16.70 -5.94
C GLN A 19 -12.02 16.00 -4.66
N THR A 20 -10.85 16.38 -4.15
CA THR A 20 -10.27 15.78 -2.93
C THR A 20 -9.48 16.83 -2.15
N ARG A 21 -9.44 16.65 -0.83
CA ARG A 21 -8.57 17.40 0.09
C ARG A 21 -7.36 16.57 0.58
N LEU A 22 -7.30 15.29 0.21
CA LEU A 22 -6.38 14.32 0.82
C LEU A 22 -4.95 14.50 0.33
N SER A 23 -4.76 14.75 -0.96
CA SER A 23 -3.45 14.97 -1.55
C SER A 23 -3.53 15.82 -2.82
N CYS A 24 -2.38 16.36 -3.21
CA CYS A 24 -2.17 17.05 -4.47
C CYS A 24 -0.85 16.58 -5.08
N VAL A 25 -0.90 16.12 -6.33
CA VAL A 25 0.27 15.69 -7.11
C VAL A 25 0.50 16.73 -8.20
N ASP A 26 1.61 17.47 -8.12
CA ASP A 26 2.11 18.34 -9.19
C ASP A 26 3.32 17.65 -9.83
N GLY A 27 3.06 16.79 -10.81
CA GLY A 27 4.11 16.01 -11.48
C GLY A 27 5.07 16.85 -12.33
N GLN A 28 4.62 18.00 -12.85
CA GLN A 28 5.49 18.93 -13.59
C GLN A 28 6.58 19.53 -12.70
N ARG A 29 6.26 19.81 -11.43
CA ARG A 29 7.23 20.34 -10.46
C ARG A 29 7.78 19.29 -9.51
N GLY A 30 7.38 18.03 -9.65
CA GLY A 30 7.77 16.94 -8.75
C GLY A 30 7.34 17.16 -7.30
N LYS A 31 6.17 17.77 -7.05
CA LYS A 31 5.68 18.06 -5.69
C LYS A 31 4.50 17.16 -5.34
N LEU A 32 4.60 16.50 -4.19
CA LEU A 32 3.48 15.79 -3.56
C LEU A 32 3.15 16.47 -2.23
N ILE A 33 1.89 16.84 -2.06
CA ILE A 33 1.32 17.35 -0.81
C ILE A 33 0.33 16.31 -0.28
N ILE A 34 0.45 15.93 0.99
CA ILE A 34 -0.45 14.98 1.66
C ILE A 34 -1.03 15.65 2.90
N GLY A 35 -2.36 15.73 2.98
CA GLY A 35 -3.07 16.36 4.09
C GLY A 35 -2.68 17.82 4.35
N GLY A 36 -2.20 18.53 3.33
CA GLY A 36 -1.70 19.91 3.43
C GLY A 36 -0.19 20.05 3.70
N TYR A 37 0.55 18.96 3.89
CA TYR A 37 1.98 18.97 4.16
C TYR A 37 2.81 18.50 2.96
N PRO A 38 3.97 19.11 2.66
CA PRO A 38 4.91 18.56 1.69
C PRO A 38 5.33 17.14 2.08
N LEU A 39 5.38 16.21 1.11
CA LEU A 39 5.74 14.81 1.37
C LEU A 39 7.08 14.68 2.09
N ALA A 40 8.10 15.45 1.68
CA ALA A 40 9.42 15.40 2.30
C ALA A 40 9.38 15.76 3.80
N GLU A 41 8.47 16.64 4.23
CA GLU A 41 8.29 16.97 5.64
C GLU A 41 7.50 15.87 6.37
N LEU A 42 6.40 15.40 5.78
CA LEU A 42 5.57 14.36 6.41
C LEU A 42 6.33 13.04 6.56
N ALA A 43 6.99 12.58 5.49
CA ALA A 43 7.72 11.31 5.48
C ALA A 43 8.98 11.31 6.34
N ALA A 44 9.58 12.47 6.61
CA ALA A 44 10.74 12.58 7.48
C ALA A 44 10.36 12.67 8.97
N ASN A 45 9.23 13.32 9.29
CA ASN A 45 8.94 13.73 10.66
C ASN A 45 7.75 13.01 11.31
N ALA A 46 6.73 12.62 10.55
CA ALA A 46 5.54 11.99 11.11
C ALA A 46 5.74 10.49 11.29
N THR A 47 5.04 9.93 12.28
CA THR A 47 4.79 8.49 12.36
C THR A 47 3.76 8.04 11.32
N PHE A 48 3.66 6.73 11.08
CA PHE A 48 2.60 6.21 10.21
C PHE A 48 1.21 6.50 10.78
N GLU A 49 1.04 6.32 12.09
CA GLU A 49 -0.22 6.55 12.76
C GLU A 49 -0.65 8.03 12.72
N GLU A 50 0.27 8.98 12.85
CA GLU A 50 -0.03 10.40 12.64
C GLU A 50 -0.49 10.70 11.21
N SER A 51 0.18 10.11 10.21
CA SER A 51 -0.15 10.30 8.79
C SER A 51 -1.52 9.68 8.45
N ALA A 52 -1.82 8.50 8.97
CA ALA A 52 -3.14 7.87 8.83
C ALA A 52 -4.24 8.70 9.53
N PHE A 53 -3.96 9.18 10.75
CA PHE A 53 -4.89 10.05 11.47
C PHE A 53 -5.16 11.34 10.69
N LEU A 54 -4.11 11.97 10.14
CA LEU A 54 -4.22 13.16 9.31
C LEU A 54 -5.15 12.95 8.11
N LEU A 55 -5.00 11.86 7.37
CA LEU A 55 -5.84 11.58 6.20
C LEU A 55 -7.31 11.36 6.55
N TRP A 56 -7.60 10.69 7.67
CA TRP A 56 -8.97 10.45 8.09
C TRP A 56 -9.64 11.66 8.76
N ASN A 57 -8.88 12.46 9.50
CA ASN A 57 -9.42 13.55 10.32
C ASN A 57 -9.18 14.95 9.75
N GLY A 58 -8.32 15.09 8.74
CA GLY A 58 -7.97 16.37 8.12
C GLY A 58 -7.07 17.27 8.97
N ARG A 59 -6.50 16.75 10.06
CA ARG A 59 -5.54 17.43 10.94
C ARG A 59 -4.66 16.41 11.65
N LEU A 60 -3.50 16.85 12.14
CA LEU A 60 -2.65 16.02 13.01
C LEU A 60 -3.35 15.77 14.37
N PRO A 61 -3.08 14.61 15.00
CA PRO A 61 -3.63 14.30 16.31
C PRO A 61 -2.93 15.10 17.41
N THR A 62 -3.65 15.36 18.50
CA THR A 62 -3.01 15.66 19.78
C THR A 62 -2.38 14.40 20.38
N HIS A 63 -1.47 14.54 21.35
CA HIS A 63 -0.85 13.37 21.98
C HIS A 63 -1.86 12.35 22.55
N PRO A 64 -2.91 12.75 23.30
CA PRO A 64 -3.91 11.79 23.79
C PRO A 64 -4.65 11.07 22.65
N GLU A 65 -5.02 11.79 21.59
CA GLU A 65 -5.70 11.21 20.42
C GLU A 65 -4.81 10.20 19.69
N LEU A 66 -3.52 10.52 19.55
CA LEU A 66 -2.55 9.61 18.93
C LEU A 66 -2.41 8.32 19.74
N THR A 67 -2.28 8.43 21.08
CA THR A 67 -2.22 7.26 21.96
C THR A 67 -3.48 6.41 21.84
N THR A 68 -4.67 7.01 21.85
CA THR A 68 -5.93 6.27 21.66
C THR A 68 -5.97 5.58 20.30
N PHE A 69 -5.60 6.28 19.23
CA PHE A 69 -5.60 5.77 17.88
C PHE A 69 -4.62 4.61 17.67
N GLN A 70 -3.41 4.70 18.24
CA GLN A 70 -2.42 3.63 18.23
C GLN A 70 -2.95 2.37 18.93
N ASN A 71 -3.59 2.53 20.11
CA ASN A 71 -4.18 1.42 20.85
C ASN A 71 -5.32 0.76 20.08
N GLU A 72 -6.19 1.55 19.45
CA GLU A 72 -7.27 1.03 18.60
C GLU A 72 -6.73 0.22 17.42
N LEU A 73 -5.72 0.74 16.71
CA LEU A 73 -5.09 0.00 15.62
C LEU A 73 -4.41 -1.28 16.13
N ALA A 74 -3.70 -1.22 17.25
CA ALA A 74 -3.02 -2.37 17.85
C ALA A 74 -3.99 -3.51 18.19
N GLN A 75 -5.15 -3.19 18.76
CA GLN A 75 -6.19 -4.17 19.10
C GLN A 75 -6.83 -4.83 17.88
N LEU A 76 -6.79 -4.18 16.71
CA LEU A 76 -7.39 -4.68 15.48
C LEU A 76 -6.45 -5.55 14.63
N ARG A 77 -5.14 -5.59 14.95
CA ARG A 77 -4.11 -6.35 14.20
C ARG A 77 -4.37 -7.86 14.09
N PRO A 78 -4.90 -8.56 15.12
CA PRO A 78 -5.12 -10.01 15.02
C PRO A 78 -6.06 -10.40 13.87
N LEU A 79 -5.69 -11.48 13.17
CA LEU A 79 -6.49 -12.01 12.06
C LEU A 79 -7.56 -12.99 12.54
N PRO A 80 -8.74 -13.02 11.91
CA PRO A 80 -9.72 -14.09 12.11
C PRO A 80 -9.13 -15.47 11.76
N HIS A 81 -9.54 -16.53 12.47
CA HIS A 81 -9.04 -17.90 12.24
C HIS A 81 -9.18 -18.35 10.77
N ALA A 82 -10.35 -18.11 10.16
CA ALA A 82 -10.59 -18.42 8.74
C ALA A 82 -9.61 -17.70 7.78
N THR A 83 -9.07 -16.55 8.16
CA THR A 83 -8.05 -15.85 7.37
C THR A 83 -6.70 -16.57 7.48
N LEU A 84 -6.34 -17.03 8.67
CA LEU A 84 -5.11 -17.81 8.88
C LEU A 84 -5.16 -19.14 8.13
N ASP A 85 -6.29 -19.86 8.16
CA ASP A 85 -6.48 -21.11 7.43
C ASP A 85 -6.33 -20.91 5.91
N LEU A 86 -6.90 -19.82 5.38
CA LEU A 86 -6.74 -19.43 3.99
C LEU A 86 -5.28 -19.15 3.65
N LEU A 87 -4.56 -18.42 4.50
CA LEU A 87 -3.14 -18.13 4.29
C LEU A 87 -2.28 -19.40 4.34
N GLN A 88 -2.59 -20.33 5.23
CA GLN A 88 -1.93 -21.63 5.30
C GLN A 88 -2.14 -22.44 4.02
N SER A 89 -3.38 -22.53 3.55
CA SER A 89 -3.72 -23.30 2.33
C SER A 89 -3.10 -22.67 1.07
N THR A 90 -3.12 -21.34 0.97
CA THR A 90 -2.52 -20.63 -0.18
C THR A 90 -0.99 -20.66 -0.15
N ALA A 91 -0.36 -20.72 1.03
CA ALA A 91 1.09 -20.86 1.14
C ALA A 91 1.56 -22.27 0.74
N GLN A 92 0.82 -23.32 1.14
CA GLN A 92 1.08 -24.70 0.73
C GLN A 92 1.04 -24.89 -0.80
N GLN A 93 0.19 -24.11 -1.48
CA GLN A 93 0.07 -24.10 -2.93
C GLN A 93 1.04 -23.11 -3.62
N GLN A 94 1.88 -22.40 -2.86
CA GLN A 94 2.79 -21.36 -3.37
C GLN A 94 2.08 -20.33 -4.27
N VAL A 95 0.88 -19.91 -3.88
CA VAL A 95 0.11 -18.89 -4.59
C VAL A 95 0.93 -17.59 -4.69
N PRO A 96 0.87 -16.82 -5.79
CA PRO A 96 1.58 -15.54 -5.86
C PRO A 96 1.19 -14.59 -4.71
N PRO A 97 2.13 -13.88 -4.06
CA PRO A 97 1.84 -13.09 -2.85
C PRO A 97 0.69 -12.08 -2.98
N MET A 98 0.58 -11.39 -4.12
CA MET A 98 -0.52 -10.45 -4.36
C MET A 98 -1.87 -11.15 -4.53
N ASP A 99 -1.91 -12.39 -5.02
CA ASP A 99 -3.15 -13.18 -5.08
C ASP A 99 -3.58 -13.64 -3.70
N ALA A 100 -2.63 -14.14 -2.88
CA ALA A 100 -2.89 -14.51 -1.49
C ALA A 100 -3.36 -13.30 -0.67
N LEU A 101 -2.72 -12.13 -0.83
CA LEU A 101 -3.13 -10.88 -0.20
C LEU A 101 -4.55 -10.47 -0.63
N ARG A 102 -4.88 -10.54 -1.93
CA ARG A 102 -6.24 -10.24 -2.42
C ARG A 102 -7.29 -11.18 -1.84
N MET A 103 -6.99 -12.49 -1.79
CA MET A 103 -7.89 -13.50 -1.23
C MET A 103 -8.12 -13.26 0.27
N ALA A 104 -7.05 -13.04 1.04
CA ALA A 104 -7.12 -12.75 2.47
C ALA A 104 -7.75 -11.37 2.76
N ALA A 105 -7.59 -10.37 1.89
CA ALA A 105 -8.27 -9.09 2.05
C ALA A 105 -9.80 -9.25 2.04
N GLY A 106 -10.33 -10.21 1.29
CA GLY A 106 -11.76 -10.52 1.23
C GLY A 106 -12.36 -11.02 2.55
N THR A 107 -11.53 -11.50 3.50
CA THR A 107 -11.98 -12.00 4.81
C THR A 107 -11.91 -10.92 5.90
N LEU A 108 -11.42 -9.72 5.59
CA LEU A 108 -11.20 -8.66 6.59
C LEU A 108 -12.49 -8.09 7.19
N ASN A 109 -13.65 -8.41 6.60
CA ASN A 109 -14.96 -8.04 7.13
C ASN A 109 -15.46 -8.99 8.23
N LEU A 110 -14.69 -10.03 8.58
CA LEU A 110 -14.99 -10.92 9.70
C LEU A 110 -14.68 -10.24 11.03
N ASN A 111 -15.53 -10.51 12.03
CA ASN A 111 -15.42 -10.02 13.41
C ASN A 111 -15.34 -8.48 13.51
N ILE A 112 -15.98 -7.76 12.59
CA ILE A 112 -16.11 -6.30 12.64
C ILE A 112 -17.58 -5.87 12.46
N ASP A 113 -17.94 -4.77 13.08
CA ASP A 113 -19.24 -4.13 12.91
C ASP A 113 -19.27 -3.34 11.60
N LYS A 114 -19.91 -3.90 10.57
CA LYS A 114 -20.00 -3.32 9.22
C LYS A 114 -20.82 -2.02 9.18
N SER A 115 -21.62 -1.73 10.21
CA SER A 115 -22.35 -0.47 10.32
C SER A 115 -21.44 0.73 10.64
N LYS A 116 -20.16 0.47 10.98
CA LYS A 116 -19.15 1.47 11.34
C LYS A 116 -18.01 1.50 10.31
N PRO A 117 -18.12 2.33 9.24
CA PRO A 117 -17.11 2.42 8.19
C PRO A 117 -15.71 2.77 8.71
N GLN A 118 -15.61 3.64 9.72
CA GLN A 118 -14.33 4.03 10.32
C GLN A 118 -13.64 2.86 11.03
N GLN A 119 -14.40 2.02 11.74
CA GLN A 119 -13.87 0.82 12.37
C GLN A 119 -13.40 -0.19 11.32
N THR A 120 -14.14 -0.32 10.22
CA THR A 120 -13.75 -1.16 9.08
C THR A 120 -12.44 -0.68 8.45
N ALA A 121 -12.30 0.64 8.21
CA ALA A 121 -11.06 1.23 7.67
C ALA A 121 -9.84 0.98 8.58
N LYS A 122 -10.01 1.20 9.89
CA LYS A 122 -8.97 0.92 10.90
C LYS A 122 -8.59 -0.56 10.92
N ALA A 123 -9.58 -1.46 10.88
CA ALA A 123 -9.34 -2.90 10.91
C ALA A 123 -8.59 -3.38 9.67
N ILE A 124 -8.99 -2.90 8.49
CA ILE A 124 -8.29 -3.19 7.23
C ILE A 124 -6.83 -2.72 7.33
N THR A 125 -6.61 -1.46 7.71
CA THR A 125 -5.27 -0.88 7.84
C THR A 125 -4.40 -1.65 8.82
N ALA A 126 -4.95 -2.02 9.98
CA ALA A 126 -4.22 -2.75 11.03
C ALA A 126 -3.87 -4.19 10.65
N ARG A 127 -4.73 -4.87 9.87
CA ARG A 127 -4.59 -6.31 9.56
C ARG A 127 -3.73 -6.60 8.34
N PHE A 128 -3.61 -5.66 7.39
CA PHE A 128 -2.82 -5.85 6.17
C PHE A 128 -1.36 -6.27 6.45
N PRO A 129 -0.61 -5.61 7.36
CA PRO A 129 0.72 -6.06 7.74
C PRO A 129 0.74 -7.50 8.24
N THR A 130 -0.22 -7.87 9.11
CA THR A 130 -0.30 -9.22 9.66
C THR A 130 -0.58 -10.27 8.58
N ILE A 131 -1.38 -9.96 7.56
CA ILE A 131 -1.54 -10.82 6.39
C ILE A 131 -0.20 -11.02 5.68
N VAL A 132 0.49 -9.92 5.35
CA VAL A 132 1.73 -9.97 4.57
C VAL A 132 2.82 -10.74 5.31
N THR A 133 3.07 -10.41 6.58
CA THR A 133 4.12 -11.07 7.36
C THR A 133 3.80 -12.53 7.65
N THR A 134 2.53 -12.86 7.90
CA THR A 134 2.10 -14.26 8.05
C THR A 134 2.38 -15.03 6.77
N TYR A 135 1.94 -14.51 5.62
CA TYR A 135 2.12 -15.19 4.35
C TYR A 135 3.59 -15.39 3.99
N TRP A 136 4.41 -14.33 4.15
CA TRP A 136 5.85 -14.41 3.90
C TRP A 136 6.53 -15.51 4.72
N ARG A 137 6.22 -15.57 6.02
CA ARG A 137 6.82 -16.58 6.90
C ARG A 137 6.38 -17.99 6.55
N LEU A 138 5.12 -18.17 6.18
CA LEU A 138 4.61 -19.47 5.74
C LEU A 138 5.30 -19.94 4.45
N LEU A 139 5.57 -19.04 3.50
CA LEU A 139 6.37 -19.36 2.31
C LEU A 139 7.80 -19.78 2.65
N GLU A 140 8.39 -19.22 3.72
CA GLU A 140 9.70 -19.61 4.24
C GLU A 140 9.66 -20.87 5.13
N GLY A 141 8.51 -21.55 5.24
CA GLY A 141 8.35 -22.71 6.12
C GLY A 141 8.40 -22.38 7.62
N LYS A 142 8.26 -21.11 7.99
CA LYS A 142 8.24 -20.62 9.37
C LYS A 142 6.81 -20.45 9.87
N THR A 143 6.63 -20.50 11.18
CA THR A 143 5.35 -20.21 11.82
C THR A 143 5.05 -18.71 11.83
N ALA A 144 3.76 -18.37 11.77
CA ALA A 144 3.28 -17.00 11.94
C ALA A 144 3.64 -16.45 13.32
N ILE A 145 3.91 -15.15 13.40
CA ILE A 145 4.19 -14.45 14.66
C ILE A 145 2.99 -13.54 14.98
N SER A 146 2.49 -13.65 16.20
CA SER A 146 1.39 -12.83 16.68
C SER A 146 1.78 -11.35 16.74
N PRO A 147 0.88 -10.41 16.40
CA PRO A 147 1.14 -8.98 16.55
C PRO A 147 1.47 -8.62 18.00
N ASN A 148 2.46 -7.76 18.21
CA ASN A 148 2.77 -7.18 19.50
C ASN A 148 2.03 -5.84 19.66
N PRO A 149 1.09 -5.70 20.63
CA PRO A 149 0.28 -4.50 20.77
C PRO A 149 1.05 -3.30 21.33
N THR A 150 2.24 -3.48 21.91
CA THR A 150 3.04 -2.38 22.48
C THR A 150 3.94 -1.68 21.46
N LEU A 151 4.11 -2.27 20.27
CA LEU A 151 4.91 -1.72 19.18
C LEU A 151 4.07 -0.80 18.28
N SER A 152 4.70 0.23 17.72
CA SER A 152 4.13 1.05 16.64
C SER A 152 3.82 0.20 15.41
N HIS A 153 3.05 0.74 14.46
CA HIS A 153 2.63 0.02 13.27
C HIS A 153 3.83 -0.52 12.47
N ALA A 154 4.82 0.34 12.19
CA ALA A 154 6.03 -0.04 11.46
C ALA A 154 6.90 -1.03 12.26
N ALA A 155 7.11 -0.78 13.55
CA ALA A 155 7.91 -1.66 14.39
C ALA A 155 7.28 -3.06 14.52
N ASN A 156 5.96 -3.13 14.69
CA ASN A 156 5.22 -4.38 14.73
C ASN A 156 5.29 -5.13 13.40
N TYR A 157 5.24 -4.44 12.26
CA TYR A 157 5.42 -5.06 10.95
C TYR A 157 6.77 -5.78 10.90
N LEU A 158 7.87 -5.07 11.15
CA LEU A 158 9.21 -5.64 11.10
C LEU A 158 9.38 -6.79 12.10
N TYR A 159 8.87 -6.61 13.33
CA TYR A 159 8.86 -7.66 14.35
C TYR A 159 8.14 -8.94 13.88
N MET A 160 6.95 -8.82 13.29
CA MET A 160 6.21 -9.98 12.79
C MET A 160 6.91 -10.63 11.60
N LEU A 161 7.67 -9.87 10.80
CA LEU A 161 8.42 -10.38 9.65
C LEU A 161 9.64 -11.19 10.11
N THR A 162 10.48 -10.59 10.96
CA THR A 162 11.79 -11.14 11.33
C THR A 162 11.73 -12.04 12.57
N GLY A 163 10.79 -11.80 13.48
CA GLY A 163 10.72 -12.40 14.81
C GLY A 163 11.62 -11.79 15.86
N THR A 164 12.30 -10.69 15.53
CA THR A 164 13.15 -9.93 16.46
C THR A 164 12.68 -8.48 16.55
N PRO A 165 12.78 -7.82 17.71
CA PRO A 165 12.51 -6.39 17.80
C PRO A 165 13.41 -5.60 16.83
N PRO A 166 12.84 -4.73 15.97
CA PRO A 166 13.64 -3.91 15.06
C PRO A 166 14.39 -2.82 15.82
N SER A 167 15.49 -2.33 15.25
CA SER A 167 16.12 -1.10 15.73
C SER A 167 15.29 0.14 15.37
N ASP A 168 15.57 1.26 16.04
CA ASP A 168 14.92 2.53 15.75
C ASP A 168 15.14 2.97 14.29
N ALA A 169 16.35 2.75 13.76
CA ALA A 169 16.67 3.07 12.38
C ALA A 169 15.86 2.22 11.37
N GLN A 170 15.71 0.93 11.64
CA GLN A 170 14.88 0.05 10.79
C GLN A 170 13.41 0.47 10.84
N THR A 171 12.90 0.77 12.05
CA THR A 171 11.52 1.23 12.25
C THR A 171 11.28 2.54 11.50
N ARG A 172 12.17 3.53 11.65
CA ARG A 172 12.07 4.81 10.94
C ARG A 172 12.15 4.65 9.43
N GLY A 173 13.01 3.77 8.93
CA GLY A 173 13.12 3.48 7.50
C GLY A 173 11.81 2.97 6.90
N LEU A 174 11.19 1.97 7.53
CA LEU A 174 9.89 1.46 7.07
C LEU A 174 8.79 2.52 7.21
N GLU A 175 8.79 3.28 8.29
CA GLU A 175 7.81 4.34 8.51
C GLU A 175 7.89 5.45 7.46
N THR A 176 9.09 5.92 7.13
CA THR A 176 9.31 6.86 6.03
C THR A 176 8.82 6.30 4.70
N TYR A 177 9.07 5.01 4.42
CA TYR A 177 8.56 4.36 3.22
C TYR A 177 7.02 4.34 3.21
N LEU A 178 6.38 3.89 4.29
CA LEU A 178 4.91 3.82 4.39
C LEU A 178 4.26 5.20 4.23
N ASN A 179 4.84 6.25 4.85
CA ASN A 179 4.36 7.62 4.69
C ASN A 179 4.53 8.15 3.27
N THR A 180 5.57 7.70 2.55
CA THR A 180 5.81 8.07 1.15
C THR A 180 4.72 7.53 0.23
N VAL A 181 4.20 6.34 0.52
CA VAL A 181 3.23 5.63 -0.32
C VAL A 181 1.79 5.66 0.23
N ILE A 182 1.53 6.48 1.27
CA ILE A 182 0.26 6.46 2.00
C ILE A 182 -0.93 6.97 1.17
N ASP A 183 -0.69 7.89 0.23
CA ASP A 183 -1.69 8.34 -0.74
C ASP A 183 -0.99 8.87 -2.00
N HIS A 184 -1.64 8.70 -3.15
CA HIS A 184 -1.15 9.20 -4.43
C HIS A 184 -2.31 9.58 -5.37
N GLY A 185 -3.27 10.32 -4.83
CA GLY A 185 -4.41 10.86 -5.57
C GLY A 185 -5.29 9.80 -6.23
N LEU A 186 -5.80 10.11 -7.42
CA LEU A 186 -6.75 9.26 -8.15
C LEU A 186 -6.04 8.26 -9.09
N ASN A 187 -5.03 7.56 -8.58
CA ASN A 187 -4.38 6.46 -9.32
C ASN A 187 -5.38 5.31 -9.59
N ALA A 188 -4.98 4.35 -10.44
CA ALA A 188 -5.87 3.29 -10.93
C ALA A 188 -6.53 2.47 -9.81
N SER A 189 -5.80 2.10 -8.76
CA SER A 189 -6.35 1.34 -7.62
C SER A 189 -7.30 2.18 -6.77
N THR A 190 -6.97 3.45 -6.52
CA THR A 190 -7.89 4.37 -5.81
C THR A 190 -9.16 4.61 -6.62
N PHE A 191 -9.04 4.76 -7.95
CA PHE A 191 -10.20 4.93 -8.83
C PHE A 191 -11.09 3.68 -8.85
N ALA A 192 -10.50 2.48 -8.95
CA ALA A 192 -11.24 1.22 -8.86
C ALA A 192 -12.01 1.09 -7.54
N ALA A 193 -11.36 1.40 -6.40
CA ALA A 193 -12.01 1.41 -5.10
C ALA A 193 -13.23 2.36 -5.09
N ARG A 194 -13.07 3.57 -5.65
CA ARG A 194 -14.14 4.58 -5.69
C ARG A 194 -15.30 4.17 -6.59
N VAL A 195 -15.03 3.53 -7.72
CA VAL A 195 -16.10 3.01 -8.60
C VAL A 195 -16.95 1.99 -7.85
N ILE A 196 -16.32 1.05 -7.11
CA ILE A 196 -17.04 0.05 -6.30
C ILE A 196 -17.86 0.72 -5.19
N ILE A 197 -17.27 1.67 -4.46
CA ILE A 197 -18.00 2.42 -3.43
C ILE A 197 -19.16 3.23 -4.03
N ALA A 198 -19.02 3.77 -5.24
CA ALA A 198 -20.08 4.55 -5.89
C ALA A 198 -21.34 3.73 -6.20
N THR A 199 -21.25 2.40 -6.24
CA THR A 199 -22.42 1.51 -6.36
C THR A 199 -23.09 1.21 -5.01
N GLN A 200 -22.69 1.90 -3.94
CA GLN A 200 -23.08 1.61 -2.54
C GLN A 200 -22.64 0.22 -2.05
N SER A 201 -21.56 -0.33 -2.63
CA SER A 201 -20.92 -1.54 -2.12
C SER A 201 -20.12 -1.26 -0.83
N ASP A 202 -19.56 -2.31 -0.23
CA ASP A 202 -18.82 -2.22 1.03
C ASP A 202 -17.31 -1.99 0.85
N MET A 203 -16.65 -1.56 1.93
CA MET A 203 -15.23 -1.22 1.93
C MET A 203 -14.31 -2.41 1.65
N VAL A 204 -14.67 -3.62 2.04
CA VAL A 204 -13.85 -4.81 1.75
C VAL A 204 -13.93 -5.15 0.28
N SER A 205 -15.11 -5.09 -0.33
CA SER A 205 -15.27 -5.20 -1.79
C SER A 205 -14.42 -4.18 -2.55
N ALA A 206 -14.43 -2.91 -2.10
CA ALA A 206 -13.62 -1.85 -2.69
C ALA A 206 -12.10 -2.11 -2.56
N ILE A 207 -11.64 -2.57 -1.40
CA ILE A 207 -10.22 -2.86 -1.14
C ILE A 207 -9.77 -4.09 -1.93
N VAL A 208 -10.58 -5.13 -2.05
CA VAL A 208 -10.29 -6.29 -2.91
C VAL A 208 -10.11 -5.85 -4.37
N GLY A 209 -11.00 -4.99 -4.88
CA GLY A 209 -10.87 -4.41 -6.22
C GLY A 209 -9.61 -3.56 -6.38
N ALA A 210 -9.30 -2.74 -5.38
CA ALA A 210 -8.09 -1.90 -5.35
C ALA A 210 -6.80 -2.74 -5.38
N VAL A 211 -6.72 -3.81 -4.59
CA VAL A 211 -5.57 -4.74 -4.60
C VAL A 211 -5.45 -5.43 -5.96
N GLY A 212 -6.58 -5.82 -6.56
CA GLY A 212 -6.60 -6.37 -7.92
C GLY A 212 -6.04 -5.41 -8.98
N ALA A 213 -6.40 -4.13 -8.91
CA ALA A 213 -5.87 -3.10 -9.79
C ALA A 213 -4.38 -2.79 -9.50
N LEU A 214 -3.98 -2.75 -8.22
CA LEU A 214 -2.61 -2.49 -7.78
C LEU A 214 -1.63 -3.59 -8.25
N LYS A 215 -2.08 -4.85 -8.29
CA LYS A 215 -1.30 -5.98 -8.77
C LYS A 215 -0.83 -5.82 -10.23
N GLY A 216 -1.52 -5.02 -11.05
CA GLY A 216 -1.20 -4.86 -12.47
C GLY A 216 0.24 -4.38 -12.71
N PRO A 217 0.94 -4.91 -13.74
CA PRO A 217 2.35 -4.58 -14.01
C PRO A 217 2.57 -3.11 -14.40
N LEU A 218 1.52 -2.42 -14.87
CA LEU A 218 1.56 -0.99 -15.22
C LEU A 218 1.17 -0.08 -14.04
N HIS A 219 1.06 -0.63 -12.83
CA HIS A 219 0.72 0.09 -11.61
C HIS A 219 1.63 -0.35 -10.46
N GLY A 220 1.10 -0.92 -9.37
CA GLY A 220 1.89 -1.36 -8.21
C GLY A 220 2.74 -2.60 -8.43
N GLY A 221 2.63 -3.28 -9.58
CA GLY A 221 3.51 -4.38 -9.97
C GLY A 221 4.88 -3.94 -10.51
N ALA A 222 5.09 -2.65 -10.77
CA ALA A 222 6.32 -2.11 -11.36
C ALA A 222 7.58 -2.08 -10.45
N PRO A 223 7.49 -1.93 -9.11
CA PRO A 223 8.68 -1.86 -8.26
C PRO A 223 9.51 -3.15 -8.20
N GLY A 224 8.87 -4.32 -8.30
CA GLY A 224 9.58 -5.62 -8.32
C GLY A 224 10.58 -5.70 -9.49
N PRO A 225 10.12 -5.53 -10.73
CA PRO A 225 10.99 -5.46 -11.91
C PRO A 225 12.09 -4.39 -11.84
N ALA A 226 11.86 -3.26 -11.16
CA ALA A 226 12.90 -2.25 -10.95
C ALA A 226 14.01 -2.75 -10.01
N LEU A 227 13.67 -3.51 -8.97
CA LEU A 227 14.64 -4.14 -8.09
C LEU A 227 15.36 -5.31 -8.78
N ASP A 228 14.63 -6.10 -9.58
CA ASP A 228 15.21 -7.16 -10.40
C ASP A 228 16.28 -6.60 -11.35
N MET A 229 16.00 -5.43 -11.97
CA MET A 229 16.98 -4.71 -12.79
C MET A 229 18.25 -4.35 -12.00
N VAL A 230 18.12 -3.91 -10.74
CA VAL A 230 19.28 -3.63 -9.88
C VAL A 230 20.10 -4.91 -9.62
N PHE A 231 19.44 -6.02 -9.35
CA PHE A 231 20.12 -7.31 -9.14
C PHE A 231 20.76 -7.86 -10.42
N GLU A 232 20.13 -7.70 -11.57
CA GLU A 232 20.67 -8.06 -12.89
C GLU A 232 21.94 -7.24 -13.20
N ILE A 233 21.89 -5.92 -12.97
CA ILE A 233 23.04 -5.01 -13.11
C ILE A 233 24.18 -5.44 -12.18
N GLY A 234 23.88 -5.86 -10.94
CA GLY A 234 24.78 -6.45 -9.96
C GLY A 234 25.93 -5.56 -9.43
N SER A 235 26.62 -4.80 -10.28
CA SER A 235 27.75 -3.93 -9.92
C SER A 235 27.71 -2.62 -10.69
N SER A 236 28.21 -1.54 -10.08
CA SER A 236 28.06 -0.18 -10.61
C SER A 236 28.78 0.06 -11.93
N ASP A 237 29.83 -0.69 -12.23
CA ASP A 237 30.59 -0.64 -13.48
C ASP A 237 29.81 -1.21 -14.68
N ARG A 238 28.77 -2.02 -14.44
CA ARG A 238 27.95 -2.61 -15.51
C ARG A 238 26.73 -1.76 -15.89
N VAL A 239 26.48 -0.66 -15.17
CA VAL A 239 25.27 0.18 -15.33
C VAL A 239 25.16 0.70 -16.76
N ASP A 240 26.20 1.38 -17.26
CA ASP A 240 26.15 2.04 -18.57
C ASP A 240 25.89 1.04 -19.70
N GLN A 241 26.60 -0.09 -19.68
CA GLN A 241 26.44 -1.15 -20.67
C GLN A 241 25.01 -1.71 -20.65
N TYR A 242 24.50 -2.09 -19.47
CA TYR A 242 23.17 -2.69 -19.32
C TYR A 242 22.06 -1.74 -19.81
N LEU A 243 22.13 -0.45 -19.45
CA LEU A 243 21.14 0.54 -19.87
C LEU A 243 21.17 0.76 -21.39
N HIS A 244 22.37 0.85 -21.98
CA HIS A 244 22.50 0.99 -23.43
C HIS A 244 21.92 -0.22 -24.18
N GLU A 245 22.18 -1.44 -23.72
CA GLU A 245 21.65 -2.66 -24.34
C GLU A 245 20.11 -2.69 -24.32
N LYS A 246 19.49 -2.42 -23.17
CA LYS A 246 18.02 -2.36 -23.03
C LYS A 246 17.39 -1.31 -23.95
N LEU A 247 17.95 -0.10 -23.97
CA LEU A 247 17.43 1.00 -24.78
C LEU A 247 17.58 0.72 -26.28
N ASN A 248 18.73 0.16 -26.70
CA ASN A 248 18.97 -0.20 -28.10
C ASN A 248 18.03 -1.30 -28.59
N GLN A 249 17.53 -2.15 -27.69
CA GLN A 249 16.54 -3.18 -28.00
C GLN A 249 15.09 -2.66 -27.95
N GLY A 250 14.89 -1.37 -27.64
CA GLY A 250 13.56 -0.76 -27.52
C GLY A 250 12.79 -1.20 -26.28
N GLU A 251 13.48 -1.78 -25.29
CA GLU A 251 12.87 -2.19 -24.03
C GLU A 251 12.59 -0.98 -23.12
N ARG A 252 11.64 -1.13 -22.20
CA ARG A 252 11.32 -0.12 -21.19
C ARG A 252 12.20 -0.29 -19.97
N LEU A 253 12.68 0.82 -19.41
CA LEU A 253 13.37 0.84 -18.12
C LEU A 253 12.34 0.83 -16.99
N MET A 254 12.33 -0.25 -16.20
CA MET A 254 11.42 -0.39 -15.07
C MET A 254 11.76 0.63 -13.98
N GLY A 255 10.73 1.23 -13.38
CA GLY A 255 10.90 2.35 -12.43
C GLY A 255 11.00 3.74 -13.07
N PHE A 256 10.98 3.84 -14.40
CA PHE A 256 10.96 5.12 -15.14
C PHE A 256 9.63 5.33 -15.87
N GLY A 257 9.17 6.59 -15.89
CA GLY A 257 7.92 7.00 -16.51
C GLY A 257 6.78 7.10 -15.48
N HIS A 258 6.11 8.26 -15.47
CA HIS A 258 5.01 8.55 -14.57
C HIS A 258 3.90 9.28 -15.33
N ARG A 259 2.63 8.98 -15.02
CA ARG A 259 1.47 9.51 -15.77
C ARG A 259 1.10 10.95 -15.39
N VAL A 260 1.49 11.36 -14.18
CA VAL A 260 1.27 12.72 -13.65
C VAL A 260 2.56 13.51 -13.74
#